data_AF-A0A2V7HMP5-F1
#
_entry.id   AF-A0A2V7HMP5-F1
#
_cell.length_a   1.000
_cell.length_b   1.000
_cell.length_c   1.000
_cell.angle_alpha   90.00
_cell.angle_beta   90.00
_cell.angle_gamma   90.00
#
_symmetry.space_group_name_H-M   'P 1'
#
loop_
_entity.id
_entity.type
_entity.pdbx_description
1 polymer ?
#
loop_
_entity_poly.entity_id
_entity_poly.type
_entity_poly.pdbx_seq_one_letter_code
_entity_poly.pdbx_strand_id
1 'polypeptide(L)' 'APGLFDTPMMATLPEPARISLGKQVPFPPRLGQPAEYAALAVHIMENVMLNGETIRLDGAIRMQPR' A
#
# COMPACT_ATOMS: atom_id res chain seq x y z
N ALA A 1 3.41 5.77 -5.28
CA ALA A 1 3.02 6.24 -3.94
C ALA A 1 2.22 5.16 -3.22
N PRO A 2 2.80 4.43 -2.25
CA PRO A 2 2.10 3.37 -1.54
C PRO A 2 1.13 3.93 -0.49
N GLY A 3 0.05 3.19 -0.24
CA GLY A 3 -0.81 3.36 0.92
C GLY A 3 -0.23 2.68 2.16
N LEU A 4 -1.07 1.96 2.90
CA LEU A 4 -0.68 1.25 4.11
C LEU A 4 -0.16 -0.15 3.77
N PHE A 5 1.10 -0.43 4.11
CA PHE A 5 1.78 -1.70 3.84
C PHE A 5 2.40 -2.31 5.10
N ASP A 6 2.32 -3.62 5.22
CA ASP A 6 2.89 -4.37 6.32
C ASP A 6 4.42 -4.47 6.18
N THR A 7 5.10 -3.58 6.90
CA THR A 7 6.57 -3.44 6.88
C THR A 7 7.07 -3.38 8.32
N PRO A 8 8.38 -3.56 8.57
CA PRO A 8 8.94 -3.37 9.92
C PRO A 8 8.61 -2.00 10.54
N MET A 9 8.42 -0.96 9.72
CA MET A 9 7.94 0.34 10.19
C MET A 9 6.55 0.25 10.82
N MET A 10 5.59 -0.44 10.17
CA MET A 10 4.25 -0.66 10.71
C MET A 10 4.21 -1.66 11.88
N ALA A 11 5.19 -2.57 11.95
CA ALA A 11 5.30 -3.53 13.05
C ALA A 11 5.59 -2.87 14.42
N THR A 12 6.00 -1.60 14.43
CA THR A 12 6.16 -0.81 15.66
C THR A 12 4.82 -0.40 16.29
N LEU A 13 3.72 -0.47 15.54
CA LEU A 13 2.38 -0.16 16.04
C LEU A 13 1.77 -1.37 16.76
N PRO A 14 0.99 -1.15 17.85
CA PRO A 14 0.26 -2.23 18.50
C PRO A 14 -0.66 -2.97 17.52
N GLU A 15 -0.84 -4.28 17.71
CA GLU A 15 -1.66 -5.13 16.85
C GLU A 15 -3.09 -4.59 16.60
N PRO A 16 -3.81 -4.08 17.63
CA PRO A 16 -5.14 -3.50 17.40
C PRO A 16 -5.13 -2.29 16.47
N ALA A 17 -4.06 -1.49 16.51
CA ALA A 17 -3.91 -0.33 15.63
C ALA A 17 -3.64 -0.77 14.18
N ARG A 18 -2.80 -1.79 13.98
CA ARG A 18 -2.54 -2.37 12.64
C ARG A 18 -3.82 -2.91 12.00
N ILE A 19 -4.60 -3.68 12.76
CA ILE A 19 -5.88 -4.24 12.29
C ILE A 19 -6.88 -3.11 11.97
N SER A 20 -7.01 -2.12 12.86
CA SER A 20 -7.89 -0.98 12.66
C SER A 20 -7.53 -0.20 11.38
N LEU A 21 -6.24 0.06 11.16
CA LEU A 21 -5.75 0.71 9.95
C LEU A 21 -6.02 -0.10 8.69
N GLY A 22 -5.80 -1.42 8.72
CA GLY A 22 -6.12 -2.30 7.59
C GLY A 22 -7.60 -2.26 7.19
N LYS A 23 -8.51 -2.15 8.16
CA LYS A 23 -9.96 -2.05 7.90
C LYS A 23 -10.39 -0.73 7.26
N GLN A 24 -9.55 0.31 7.28
CA GLN A 24 -9.84 1.58 6.61
C GLN A 24 -9.59 1.53 5.10
N VAL A 25 -8.87 0.50 4.62
CA VAL A 25 -8.65 0.29 3.19
C VAL A 25 -9.94 -0.25 2.57
N PRO A 26 -10.53 0.43 1.56
CA PRO A 26 -11.76 -0.04 0.92
C PRO A 26 -11.71 -1.47 0.40
N PHE A 27 -10.73 -1.80 -0.45
CA PHE A 27 -10.50 -3.17 -0.90
C PHE A 27 -9.09 -3.34 -1.48
N PRO A 28 -8.37 -4.42 -1.13
CA PRO A 28 -8.70 -5.41 -0.09
C PRO A 28 -8.58 -4.81 1.33
N PRO A 29 -9.47 -5.16 2.29
CA PRO A 29 -9.52 -4.53 3.62
C PRO A 29 -8.45 -5.08 4.58
N ARG A 30 -7.18 -4.86 4.22
CA ARG A 30 -5.98 -5.24 4.96
C ARG A 30 -4.82 -4.30 4.59
N LEU A 31 -3.72 -4.41 5.33
CA LEU A 31 -2.45 -3.83 4.89
C LEU A 31 -1.97 -4.52 3.61
N GLY A 32 -1.34 -3.75 2.72
CA GLY A 32 -0.63 -4.29 1.57
C GLY A 32 0.56 -5.13 1.99
N GLN A 33 0.90 -6.16 1.23
CA GLN A 33 2.07 -6.99 1.46
C GLN A 33 3.25 -6.46 0.65
N PRO A 34 4.50 -6.53 1.15
CA PRO A 34 5.68 -6.07 0.40
C PRO A 34 5.80 -6.68 -1.01
N ALA A 35 5.36 -7.92 -1.19
CA ALA A 35 5.33 -8.59 -2.49
C ALA A 35 4.41 -7.90 -3.52
N GLU A 36 3.30 -7.28 -3.09
CA GLU A 36 2.39 -6.54 -3.98
C GLU A 36 3.03 -5.24 -4.50
N TYR A 37 3.85 -4.60 -3.66
CA TYR A 37 4.67 -3.46 -4.09
C TYR A 37 5.76 -3.90 -5.08
N ALA A 38 6.44 -5.01 -4.78
CA ALA A 38 7.46 -5.57 -5.68
C ALA A 38 6.88 -5.96 -7.04
N ALA A 39 5.67 -6.54 -7.08
CA ALA A 39 4.99 -6.86 -8.32
C ALA A 39 4.74 -5.60 -9.19
N LEU A 40 4.31 -4.49 -8.58
CA LEU A 40 4.16 -3.23 -9.33
C LEU A 40 5.51 -2.71 -9.86
N ALA A 41 6.59 -2.82 -9.08
CA ALA A 41 7.92 -2.42 -9.55
C ALA A 41 8.35 -3.23 -10.78
N VAL A 42 8.11 -4.54 -10.78
CA VAL A 42 8.36 -5.41 -11.95
C VAL A 42 7.52 -4.98 -13.15
N HIS A 43 6.21 -4.75 -12.97
CA HIS A 43 5.36 -4.28 -14.07
C HIS A 43 5.81 -2.93 -14.67
N ILE A 44 6.35 -2.03 -13.85
CA ILE A 44 6.93 -0.76 -14.33
C ILE A 44 8.17 -1.03 -15.19
N MET A 45 9.07 -1.91 -14.75
CA MET A 45 10.28 -2.24 -15.49
C MET A 45 10.01 -2.96 -16.82
N GLU A 46 8.93 -3.74 -16.89
CA GLU A 46 8.57 -4.53 -18.07
C GLU A 46 7.82 -3.72 -19.15
N ASN A 47 7.25 -2.56 -18.82
CA ASN A 47 6.42 -1.79 -19.73
C ASN A 47 7.07 -0.46 -20.14
N VAL A 48 7.64 -0.43 -21.35
CA VAL A 48 8.36 0.72 -21.93
C VAL A 48 7.52 2.00 -22.01
N MET A 49 6.19 1.90 -22.04
CA MET A 49 5.30 3.06 -22.14
C MET A 49 4.95 3.67 -20.78
N LEU A 50 5.27 3.02 -19.65
CA LEU A 50 5.11 3.63 -18.33
C LEU A 50 6.24 4.63 -18.08
N ASN A 51 5.94 5.91 -18.22
CA ASN A 51 6.93 6.98 -18.11
C ASN A 51 6.32 8.25 -17.52
N GLY A 52 7.06 8.94 -16.65
CA GLY A 52 6.68 10.25 -16.11
C GLY A 52 5.41 10.27 -15.23
N GLU A 53 5.03 9.13 -14.64
CA GLU A 53 3.76 8.97 -13.93
C GLU A 53 3.96 8.55 -12.46
N THR A 54 2.97 8.84 -11.61
CA THR A 54 2.89 8.37 -10.22
C THR A 54 1.70 7.45 -10.04
N ILE A 55 1.96 6.15 -9.87
CA ILE A 55 0.92 5.17 -9.58
C ILE A 55 0.66 5.12 -8.08
N ARG A 56 -0.60 5.29 -7.68
CA ARG A 56 -1.05 4.99 -6.31
C ARG A 56 -1.29 3.50 -6.18
N LEU A 57 -0.72 2.90 -5.14
CA LEU A 57 -0.93 1.50 -4.79
C LEU A 57 -1.38 1.44 -3.33
N ASP A 58 -2.70 1.53 -3.10
CA ASP A 58 -3.20 1.86 -1.76
C ASP A 58 -4.59 1.31 -1.43
N GLY A 59 -5.13 0.41 -2.25
CA GLY A 59 -6.47 -0.16 -2.05
C GLY A 59 -7.59 0.89 -2.04
N ALA A 60 -7.40 2.01 -2.75
CA ALA A 60 -8.30 3.14 -2.87
C ALA A 60 -8.48 3.99 -1.60
N ILE A 61 -7.65 3.79 -0.57
CA ILE A 61 -7.75 4.58 0.66
C ILE A 61 -7.48 6.08 0.40
N ARG A 62 -8.14 6.93 1.17
CA ARG A 62 -7.81 8.35 1.32
C ARG A 62 -7.61 8.61 2.81
N MET A 63 -6.41 9.04 3.18
CA MET A 63 -6.06 9.29 4.58
C MET A 63 -6.91 10.44 5.12
N GLN A 64 -7.69 10.17 6.16
CA GLN A 64 -8.47 11.21 6.82
C GLN A 64 -7.56 12.05 7.75
N PRO A 65 -7.89 13.33 7.97
CA PRO A 65 -7.25 14.13 9.01
C PRO A 65 -7.38 13.43 10.37
N ARG A 66 -6.36 13.58 11.22
CA ARG A 66 -6.44 13.21 12.63
C ARG A 66 -6.78 14.43 13.46
#